data_AF-A0A4S4B514-F1
#
_entry.id   AF-A0A4S4B514-F1
#
_cell.length_a   1.000
_cell.length_b   1.000
_cell.length_c   1.000
_cell.angle_alpha   90.00
_cell.angle_beta   90.00
_cell.angle_gamma   90.00
#
_symmetry.space_group_name_H-M   'P 1'
#
loop_
_entity.id
_entity.type
_entity.pdbx_description
1 polymer ?
#
loop_
_entity_poly.entity_id
_entity_poly.type
_entity_poly.pdbx_seq_one_letter_code
_entity_poly.pdbx_strand_id
1 'polypeptide(L)'
;MYARGINRLRHFYLQHAPELAPDFIQTDHDDLAGMLVNAGVVRQGSQQAWFTTAGAIGVITSVLIGWCAAGVLAVLPLPPWLLIAGGGLAFGLAALSFLSVQRRAWREQESRLPAQFPTFTRNTK
;
A
#
# COMPACT_ATOMS: atom_id res chain seq x y z
N MET A 1 4.94 -7.72 -6.76
CA MET A 1 5.27 -8.79 -7.74
C MET A 1 6.72 -9.23 -7.64
N TYR A 2 7.71 -8.36 -7.90
CA TYR A 2 9.14 -8.70 -7.86
C TYR A 2 9.60 -9.37 -6.55
N ALA A 3 9.20 -8.84 -5.39
CA ALA A 3 9.54 -9.44 -4.11
C ALA A 3 9.04 -10.89 -3.93
N ARG A 4 7.86 -11.25 -4.47
CA ARG A 4 7.39 -12.66 -4.45
C ARG A 4 8.29 -13.54 -5.31
N GLY A 5 8.69 -13.05 -6.50
CA GLY A 5 9.59 -13.78 -7.39
C GLY A 5 10.96 -14.04 -6.76
N ILE A 6 11.55 -13.04 -6.11
CA ILE A 6 12.81 -13.21 -5.38
C ILE A 6 12.64 -14.24 -4.25
N ASN A 7 11.56 -14.14 -3.47
CA ASN A 7 11.33 -15.06 -2.36
C ASN A 7 11.17 -16.51 -2.85
N ARG A 8 10.49 -16.74 -3.98
CA ARG A 8 10.42 -18.06 -4.62
C ARG A 8 11.79 -18.58 -5.08
N LEU A 9 12.60 -17.72 -5.69
CA LEU A 9 13.97 -18.10 -6.07
C LEU A 9 14.80 -18.44 -4.85
N ARG A 10 14.72 -17.65 -3.77
CA ARG A 10 15.38 -17.92 -2.50
C ARG A 10 14.96 -19.27 -1.92
N HIS A 11 13.65 -19.54 -1.90
CA HIS A 11 13.13 -20.83 -1.45
C HIS A 11 13.68 -21.99 -2.29
N PHE A 12 13.73 -21.83 -3.62
CA PHE A 12 14.32 -22.84 -4.52
C PHE A 12 15.81 -23.07 -4.24
N TYR A 13 16.61 -22.02 -4.03
CA TYR A 13 18.03 -22.16 -3.70
C TYR A 13 18.23 -22.86 -2.35
N LEU A 14 17.44 -22.52 -1.34
CA LEU A 14 17.53 -23.15 -0.02
C LEU A 14 17.14 -24.64 -0.05
N GLN A 15 16.26 -25.05 -0.97
CA GLN A 15 15.97 -26.47 -1.18
C GLN A 15 17.17 -27.26 -1.73
N HIS A 16 18.06 -26.62 -2.50
CA HIS A 16 19.19 -27.29 -3.17
C HIS A 16 20.53 -27.07 -2.47
N ALA A 17 20.69 -25.98 -1.72
CA ALA A 17 21.90 -25.59 -1.01
C ALA A 17 21.52 -24.96 0.35
N PRO A 18 21.14 -25.77 1.35
CA PRO A 18 20.71 -25.28 2.66
C PRO A 18 21.82 -24.54 3.41
N GLU A 19 23.09 -24.80 3.10
CA GLU A 19 24.24 -24.07 3.65
C GLU A 19 24.24 -22.56 3.32
N LEU A 20 23.46 -22.11 2.33
CA LEU A 20 23.31 -20.70 1.98
C LEU A 20 22.29 -19.96 2.87
N ALA A 21 21.58 -20.66 3.76
CA ALA A 21 20.64 -20.04 4.70
C ALA A 21 21.20 -18.82 5.46
N PRO A 22 22.41 -18.86 6.05
CA PRO A 22 22.99 -17.69 6.73
C PRO A 22 23.29 -16.50 5.80
N ASP A 23 23.41 -16.70 4.50
CA ASP A 23 23.71 -15.62 3.54
C ASP A 23 22.46 -14.83 3.14
N PHE A 24 21.27 -15.40 3.35
CA PHE A 24 20.00 -14.73 3.04
C PHE A 24 19.45 -13.96 4.24
N ILE A 25 19.48 -12.63 4.16
CA ILE A 25 18.93 -11.72 5.19
C ILE A 25 17.38 -11.67 5.14
N GLN A 26 16.80 -11.89 3.96
CA GLN A 26 15.37 -11.77 3.70
C GLN A 26 14.66 -13.13 3.74
N THR A 27 13.36 -13.14 4.07
CA THR A 27 12.56 -14.38 4.13
C THR A 27 12.35 -15.03 2.76
N ASP A 28 12.21 -16.35 2.74
CA ASP A 28 11.91 -17.19 1.58
C ASP A 28 10.39 -17.39 1.34
N HIS A 29 9.52 -16.90 2.22
CA HIS A 29 8.07 -17.00 2.05
C HIS A 29 7.53 -15.97 1.05
N ASP A 30 6.67 -16.40 0.12
CA ASP A 30 6.14 -15.56 -0.97
C ASP A 30 4.75 -14.96 -0.68
N ASP A 31 4.26 -15.15 0.55
CA ASP A 31 3.00 -14.60 1.02
C ASP A 31 3.09 -13.13 1.43
N LEU A 32 1.94 -12.52 1.68
CA LEU A 32 1.84 -11.12 2.08
C LEU A 32 2.64 -10.84 3.37
N ALA A 33 2.62 -11.77 4.32
CA ALA A 33 3.38 -11.65 5.56
C ALA A 33 4.90 -11.61 5.28
N GLY A 34 5.42 -12.54 4.49
CA GLY A 34 6.84 -12.58 4.15
C GLY A 34 7.30 -11.34 3.35
N MET A 35 6.47 -10.85 2.44
CA MET A 35 6.74 -9.59 1.73
C MET A 35 6.83 -8.39 2.66
N LEU A 36 5.93 -8.31 3.66
CA LEU A 36 5.89 -7.21 4.62
C LEU A 36 7.08 -7.26 5.58
N VAL A 37 7.49 -8.45 6.02
CA VAL A 37 8.71 -8.64 6.82
C VAL A 37 9.94 -8.15 6.04
N ASN A 38 10.05 -8.50 4.76
CA ASN A 38 11.14 -8.01 3.91
C ASN A 38 11.12 -6.49 3.69
N ALA A 39 9.96 -5.85 3.83
CA ALA A 39 9.83 -4.39 3.79
C ALA A 39 10.07 -3.72 5.16
N GLY A 40 10.48 -4.46 6.19
CA GLY A 40 10.69 -3.95 7.54
C GLY A 40 9.41 -3.65 8.31
N VAL A 41 8.27 -4.17 7.85
CA VAL A 41 6.97 -3.96 8.48
C VAL A 41 6.70 -5.03 9.51
N VAL A 42 6.70 -4.64 10.79
CA VAL A 42 6.51 -5.55 11.93
C VAL A 42 5.03 -5.71 12.33
N ARG A 43 4.11 -4.81 11.91
CA ARG A 43 2.71 -4.84 12.35
C ARG A 43 1.72 -4.62 11.20
N GLN A 44 0.89 -5.64 10.92
CA GLN A 44 -0.19 -5.58 9.94
C GLN A 44 -1.36 -4.75 10.47
N GLY A 45 -1.40 -3.46 10.13
CA GLY A 45 -2.53 -2.58 10.43
C GLY A 45 -3.28 -2.17 9.16
N SER A 46 -4.61 -2.08 9.20
CA SER A 46 -5.44 -1.56 8.09
C SER A 46 -5.08 -0.11 7.67
N GLN A 47 -4.39 0.62 8.57
CA GLN A 47 -3.87 1.96 8.35
C GLN A 47 -2.50 1.99 7.65
N GLN A 48 -1.84 0.86 7.47
CA GLN A 48 -0.49 0.83 6.91
C GLN A 48 -0.43 1.30 5.46
N ALA A 49 -1.52 1.16 4.69
CA ALA A 49 -1.64 1.71 3.35
C ALA A 49 -1.36 3.23 3.30
N TRP A 50 -1.67 3.96 4.37
CA TRP A 50 -1.44 5.40 4.48
C TRP A 50 0.03 5.77 4.68
N PHE A 51 0.79 4.91 5.36
CA PHE A 51 2.22 5.12 5.64
C PHE A 51 3.14 4.58 4.54
N THR A 52 2.58 4.20 3.39
CA THR A 52 3.35 3.87 2.20
C THR A 52 3.70 5.13 1.42
N THR A 53 4.78 5.11 0.63
CA THR A 53 5.13 6.20 -0.29
C THR A 53 3.95 6.56 -1.21
N ALA A 54 3.21 5.55 -1.68
CA ALA A 54 2.01 5.76 -2.50
C ALA A 54 0.89 6.47 -1.73
N GLY A 55 0.69 6.12 -0.46
CA GLY A 55 -0.27 6.79 0.44
C GLY A 55 0.09 8.27 0.65
N ALA A 56 1.36 8.57 0.92
CA ALA A 56 1.84 9.94 1.07
C ALA A 56 1.63 10.77 -0.21
N ILE A 57 1.96 10.22 -1.38
CA ILE A 57 1.72 10.88 -2.68
C ILE A 57 0.22 11.13 -2.89
N GLY A 58 -0.63 10.16 -2.56
CA GLY A 58 -2.09 10.29 -2.66
C GLY A 58 -2.64 11.42 -1.78
N VAL A 59 -2.14 11.55 -0.54
CA VAL A 59 -2.52 12.63 0.37
C VAL A 59 -2.08 13.99 -0.19
N ILE A 60 -0.81 14.14 -0.59
CA ILE A 60 -0.29 15.40 -1.15
C ILE A 60 -1.10 15.80 -2.39
N THR A 61 -1.35 14.86 -3.29
CA THR A 61 -2.15 15.12 -4.51
C THR A 61 -3.57 15.54 -4.16
N SER A 62 -4.18 14.92 -3.15
CA SER A 62 -5.53 15.30 -2.68
C SER A 62 -5.54 16.70 -2.10
N VAL A 63 -4.50 17.11 -1.35
CA VAL A 63 -4.38 18.47 -0.80
C VAL A 63 -4.29 19.49 -1.94
N LEU A 64 -3.50 19.21 -2.98
CA LEU A 64 -3.41 20.07 -4.16
C LEU A 64 -4.76 20.20 -4.88
N ILE A 65 -5.50 19.10 -5.03
CA ILE A 65 -6.85 19.12 -5.62
C ILE A 65 -7.80 20.00 -4.80
N GLY A 66 -7.80 19.84 -3.47
CA GLY A 66 -8.62 20.65 -2.58
C GLY A 66 -8.27 22.14 -2.64
N TRP A 67 -6.98 22.46 -2.68
CA TRP A 67 -6.51 23.85 -2.80
C TRP A 67 -6.89 24.47 -4.14
N CYS A 68 -6.69 23.75 -5.25
CA CYS A 68 -7.11 24.19 -6.58
C CYS A 68 -8.63 24.41 -6.63
N ALA A 69 -9.43 23.50 -6.07
CA ALA A 69 -10.89 23.64 -6.03
C ALA A 69 -11.33 24.88 -5.24
N ALA A 70 -10.73 25.13 -4.07
CA ALA A 70 -10.99 26.35 -3.30
C ALA A 70 -10.58 27.61 -4.08
N GLY A 71 -9.45 27.57 -4.79
CA GLY A 71 -8.98 28.67 -5.64
C GLY A 71 -9.94 28.99 -6.80
N VAL A 72 -10.50 27.97 -7.46
CA VAL A 72 -11.53 28.17 -8.49
C VAL A 72 -12.78 28.81 -7.91
N LEU A 73 -13.24 28.34 -6.74
CA LEU A 73 -14.41 28.91 -6.08
C LEU A 73 -14.18 30.36 -5.62
N ALA A 74 -12.93 30.76 -5.36
CA ALA A 74 -12.58 32.12 -4.92
C ALA A 74 -12.80 33.19 -6.00
N VAL A 75 -12.95 32.80 -7.26
CA VAL A 75 -13.29 33.72 -8.37
C VAL A 75 -14.77 34.14 -8.33
N LEU A 76 -15.61 33.37 -7.63
CA LEU A 76 -17.03 33.64 -7.49
C LEU A 76 -17.28 34.53 -6.27
N PRO A 77 -18.34 35.35 -6.25
CA PRO A 77 -18.74 36.16 -5.10
C PRO A 77 -19.42 35.28 -4.02
N LEU A 78 -18.71 34.26 -3.53
CA LEU A 78 -19.18 33.31 -2.54
C LEU A 78 -18.66 33.67 -1.15
N PRO A 79 -19.44 33.41 -0.09
CA PRO A 79 -18.97 33.57 1.28
C PRO A 79 -17.82 32.60 1.61
N PRO A 80 -16.88 32.97 2.52
CA PRO A 80 -15.67 32.20 2.77
C PRO A 80 -15.87 30.75 3.22
N TRP A 81 -16.98 30.46 3.91
CA TRP A 81 -17.29 29.10 4.37
C TRP A 81 -17.55 28.13 3.21
N LEU A 82 -18.05 28.61 2.06
CA LEU A 82 -18.23 27.77 0.86
C LEU A 82 -16.90 27.41 0.20
N LEU A 83 -15.90 28.29 0.27
CA LEU A 83 -14.54 28.01 -0.23
C LEU A 83 -13.90 26.86 0.56
N ILE A 84 -13.99 26.95 1.90
CA ILE A 84 -13.45 25.93 2.81
C ILE A 84 -14.21 24.62 2.63
N ALA A 85 -15.54 24.66 2.57
CA ALA A 85 -16.36 23.47 2.38
C ALA A 85 -16.08 22.81 1.02
N GLY A 86 -16.00 23.59 -0.06
CA GLY A 86 -15.73 23.08 -1.41
C GLY A 86 -14.34 22.47 -1.54
N GLY A 87 -13.31 23.16 -1.06
CA GLY A 87 -11.94 22.63 -1.06
C GLY A 87 -11.78 21.39 -0.18
N GLY A 88 -12.37 21.40 1.02
CA GLY A 88 -12.36 20.26 1.93
C GLY A 88 -13.11 19.05 1.36
N LEU A 89 -14.23 19.26 0.69
CA LEU A 89 -14.99 18.20 0.03
C LEU A 89 -14.22 17.61 -1.16
N ALA A 90 -13.60 18.45 -1.99
CA ALA A 90 -12.75 18.00 -3.10
C ALA A 90 -11.54 17.19 -2.59
N PHE A 91 -10.87 17.66 -1.52
CA PHE A 91 -9.81 16.91 -0.84
C PHE A 91 -10.31 15.55 -0.34
N GLY A 92 -11.43 15.51 0.38
CA GLY A 92 -11.97 14.29 0.95
C GLY A 92 -12.33 13.26 -0.12
N LEU A 93 -13.00 13.69 -1.19
CA LEU A 93 -13.33 12.82 -2.32
C LEU A 93 -12.07 12.29 -3.01
N ALA A 94 -11.08 13.15 -3.26
CA ALA A 94 -9.82 12.74 -3.86
C ALA A 94 -9.09 11.72 -2.99
N ALA A 95 -8.96 11.98 -1.68
CA ALA A 95 -8.29 11.07 -0.74
C ALA A 95 -8.99 9.71 -0.67
N LEU A 96 -10.32 9.70 -0.58
CA LEU A 96 -11.11 8.47 -0.60
C LEU A 96 -10.96 7.70 -1.92
N SER A 97 -10.93 8.41 -3.05
CA SER A 97 -10.75 7.79 -4.36
C SER A 97 -9.38 7.11 -4.46
N PHE A 98 -8.30 7.78 -4.05
CA PHE A 98 -6.95 7.22 -4.03
C PHE A 98 -6.86 5.98 -3.14
N LEU A 99 -7.43 6.02 -1.94
CA LEU A 99 -7.43 4.88 -1.03
C LEU A 99 -8.22 3.69 -1.59
N SER A 100 -9.38 3.96 -2.21
CA SER A 100 -10.21 2.91 -2.79
C SER A 100 -9.51 2.24 -3.98
N VAL A 101 -8.86 3.02 -4.84
CA VAL A 101 -8.08 2.52 -5.98
C VAL A 101 -6.86 1.74 -5.49
N GLN A 102 -6.12 2.25 -4.50
CA GLN A 102 -4.96 1.56 -3.94
C GLN A 102 -5.35 0.21 -3.32
N ARG A 103 -6.46 0.18 -2.56
CA ARG A 103 -6.99 -1.06 -1.98
C ARG A 103 -7.45 -2.05 -3.04
N ARG A 104 -8.13 -1.57 -4.09
CA ARG A 104 -8.60 -2.42 -5.19
C ARG A 104 -7.43 -2.99 -5.98
N ALA A 105 -6.45 -2.17 -6.33
CA ALA A 105 -5.24 -2.60 -7.02
C ALA A 105 -4.48 -3.66 -6.21
N TRP A 106 -4.39 -3.50 -4.88
CA TRP A 106 -3.78 -4.50 -4.01
C TRP A 106 -4.49 -5.86 -4.09
N ARG A 107 -5.83 -5.86 -3.96
CA ARG A 107 -6.66 -7.07 -4.03
C ARG A 107 -6.55 -7.77 -5.38
N GLU A 108 -6.53 -7.00 -6.47
CA GLU A 108 -6.40 -7.54 -7.83
C GLU A 108 -5.00 -8.12 -8.09
N GLN A 109 -3.94 -7.57 -7.48
CA GLN A 109 -2.60 -8.17 -7.58
C GLN A 109 -2.48 -9.45 -6.76
N GLU A 110 -3.18 -9.52 -5.62
CA GLU A 110 -3.18 -10.70 -4.76
C GLU A 110 -3.85 -11.90 -5.44
N SER A 111 -4.94 -11.68 -6.19
CA SER A 111 -5.62 -12.75 -6.94
C SER A 111 -4.84 -13.25 -8.15
N ARG A 112 -3.97 -12.43 -8.76
CA ARG A 112 -3.18 -12.81 -9.95
C ARG A 112 -1.96 -13.68 -9.63
N LEU A 113 -1.47 -13.67 -8.40
CA LEU A 113 -0.25 -14.36 -8.01
C LEU A 113 -0.44 -15.08 -6.67
N PRO A 114 -1.13 -16.24 -6.64
CA PRO A 114 -1.32 -16.99 -5.40
C PRO A 114 0.02 -17.35 -4.76
N ALA A 115 0.10 -17.24 -3.44
CA ALA A 115 1.28 -17.61 -2.67
C ALA A 115 1.51 -19.13 -2.78
N GLN A 116 2.74 -19.53 -3.12
CA GLN A 116 3.15 -20.94 -3.23
C GLN A 116 3.84 -21.44 -1.97
N PHE A 117 4.50 -20.56 -1.23
CA PHE A 117 5.28 -20.84 -0.03
C PHE A 117 4.79 -19.94 1.12
N PRO A 118 3.62 -20.23 1.69
CA PRO A 118 3.05 -19.42 2.76
C PRO A 118 3.86 -19.53 4.05
N THR A 119 3.96 -18.42 4.78
CA THR A 119 4.43 -18.42 6.17
C THR A 119 3.35 -19.16 6.98
N PHE A 120 3.70 -20.17 7.78
CA PHE A 120 2.74 -20.87 8.64
C PHE A 120 2.09 -19.89 9.62
N THR A 121 0.96 -19.30 9.26
CA THR A 121 0.10 -18.59 10.19
C THR A 121 -0.75 -19.63 10.89
N ARG A 122 -0.36 -19.96 12.13
CA ARG A 122 -1.15 -20.79 13.03
C ARG A 122 -2.56 -20.18 13.10
N ASN A 123 -3.52 -20.88 12.53
CA ASN A 123 -4.93 -20.52 12.52
C ASN A 123 -5.43 -20.46 13.98
N THR A 124 -5.50 -19.26 14.57
CA THR A 124 -6.25 -19.07 15.82
C THR A 124 -7.71 -18.88 15.42
N LYS A 125 -8.49 -19.90 15.73
CA LYS A 125 -9.96 -19.94 15.72
C LYS A 125 -10.58 -18.66 16.28
#